data_AF-A0A9Q0WEL2-F1
#
_entry.id   AF-A0A9Q0WEL2-F1
#
_cell.length_a   1.000
_cell.length_b   1.000
_cell.length_c   1.000
_cell.angle_alpha   90.00
_cell.angle_beta   90.00
_cell.angle_gamma   90.00
#
_symmetry.space_group_name_H-M   'P 1'
#
loop_
_entity.id
_entity.type
_entity.pdbx_description
1 polymer ?
#
loop_
_entity_poly.entity_id
_entity_poly.type
_entity_poly.pdbx_seq_one_letter_code
_entity_poly.pdbx_strand_id
1 'polypeptide(L)'
;MESESEMVVFPLLLTPIETNYRVCTIPYRFPSDNPKKATPTELQWIDVFLNSIPSFKKRAETDSTVPDAPLRAEKFAQRYGDILEDFKKDPESHGGPPDGVLLCRLRELILRELGFVDIFKKVKVSHSPSFLFHYPKILSFYFQNT
;
A
#
# COMPACT_ATOMS: atom_id res chain seq x y z
N MET A 1 -4.04 -15.54 -8.71
CA MET A 1 -2.92 -15.69 -9.65
C MET A 1 -2.67 -14.32 -10.24
N GLU A 2 -1.69 -13.59 -9.73
CA GLU A 2 -1.06 -12.54 -10.53
C GLU A 2 -0.33 -13.31 -11.65
N SER A 3 -0.57 -12.94 -12.92
CA SER A 3 0.06 -13.60 -14.05
C SER A 3 1.57 -13.33 -14.04
N GLU A 4 2.39 -14.33 -14.36
CA GLU A 4 3.85 -14.20 -14.56
C GLU A 4 4.21 -13.39 -15.83
N SER A 5 3.25 -12.64 -16.37
CA SER A 5 3.45 -11.82 -17.56
C SER A 5 4.42 -10.70 -17.26
N GLU A 6 5.43 -10.55 -18.11
CA GLU A 6 6.37 -9.44 -18.06
C GLU A 6 5.62 -8.10 -18.08
N MET A 7 6.05 -7.18 -17.22
CA MET A 7 5.47 -5.84 -17.14
C MET A 7 5.92 -5.02 -18.35
N VAL A 8 4.96 -4.44 -19.08
CA VAL A 8 5.23 -3.50 -20.17
C VAL A 8 4.82 -2.09 -19.78
N VAL A 9 5.42 -1.09 -20.44
CA VAL A 9 5.08 0.31 -20.25
C VAL A 9 3.64 0.57 -20.70
N PHE A 10 2.91 1.39 -19.94
CA PHE A 10 1.59 1.85 -20.35
C PHE A 10 1.67 2.71 -21.64
N PRO A 11 0.99 2.33 -22.74
CA PRO A 11 1.22 2.94 -24.08
C PRO A 11 0.94 4.44 -24.19
N LEU A 12 0.15 5.01 -23.28
CA LEU A 12 -0.20 6.43 -23.29
C LEU A 12 0.79 7.31 -22.49
N LEU A 13 1.84 6.74 -21.91
CA LEU A 13 2.89 7.52 -21.27
C LEU A 13 3.73 8.25 -22.34
N LEU A 14 3.97 9.53 -22.10
CA LEU A 14 4.83 10.34 -22.96
C LEU A 14 6.27 9.81 -22.92
N THR A 15 6.87 9.66 -24.10
CA THR A 15 8.26 9.22 -24.26
C THR A 15 9.20 10.42 -24.43
N PRO A 16 10.46 10.35 -23.95
CA PRO A 16 11.04 9.25 -23.16
C PRO A 16 10.51 9.24 -21.72
N ILE A 17 10.25 8.04 -21.19
CA ILE A 17 9.56 7.85 -19.90
C ILE A 17 10.47 8.29 -18.75
N GLU A 18 11.77 8.01 -18.89
CA GLU A 18 12.82 8.24 -17.90
C GLU A 18 12.90 9.69 -17.45
N THR A 19 12.48 10.63 -18.30
CA THR A 19 12.49 12.07 -18.01
C THR A 19 11.11 12.67 -17.81
N ASN A 20 10.04 12.03 -18.31
CA ASN A 20 8.69 12.61 -18.33
C ASN A 20 7.72 11.98 -17.34
N TYR A 21 8.03 10.79 -16.81
CA TYR A 21 7.15 10.07 -15.91
C TYR A 21 7.83 9.80 -14.56
N ARG A 22 7.15 10.24 -13.50
CA ARG A 22 7.48 9.91 -12.12
C ARG A 22 6.24 9.32 -11.47
N VAL A 23 6.34 8.09 -10.97
CA VAL A 23 5.22 7.36 -10.37
C VAL A 23 4.67 8.08 -9.14
N CYS A 24 5.57 8.53 -8.25
CA CYS A 24 5.18 9.21 -7.01
C CYS A 24 4.94 10.70 -7.24
N THR A 25 3.70 11.15 -7.02
CA THR A 25 3.28 12.56 -7.13
C THR A 25 4.00 13.46 -6.13
N ILE A 26 4.21 12.99 -4.90
CA ILE A 26 4.77 13.79 -3.81
C ILE A 26 6.25 13.42 -3.64
N PRO A 27 7.18 14.37 -3.82
CA PRO A 27 8.58 14.14 -3.52
C PRO A 27 8.81 14.13 -2.02
N TYR A 28 9.40 13.06 -1.49
CA TYR A 28 9.79 13.02 -0.07
C TYR A 28 11.19 13.62 0.14
N ARG A 29 12.00 13.61 -0.91
CA ARG A 29 13.40 14.02 -0.91
C ARG A 29 13.78 14.69 -2.22
N PHE A 30 14.71 15.65 -2.13
CA PHE A 30 15.42 16.26 -3.24
C PHE A 30 16.91 15.86 -3.24
N PRO A 31 17.61 15.94 -4.39
CA PRO A 31 19.04 15.60 -4.46
C PRO A 31 19.95 16.43 -3.55
N SER A 32 19.50 17.62 -3.12
CA SER A 32 20.24 18.50 -2.21
C SER A 32 20.11 18.11 -0.73
N ASP A 33 19.20 17.21 -0.37
CA ASP A 33 18.99 16.81 1.02
C ASP A 33 20.11 15.90 1.51
N ASN A 34 20.40 15.92 2.81
CA ASN A 34 21.40 15.05 3.41
C ASN A 34 20.95 13.57 3.32
N PRO A 35 21.68 12.69 2.59
CA PRO A 35 21.26 11.30 2.38
C PRO A 35 21.24 10.47 3.67
N LYS A 36 22.03 10.84 4.68
CA LYS A 36 22.14 10.10 5.94
C LYS A 36 21.09 10.47 6.98
N LYS A 37 20.12 11.31 6.64
CA LYS A 37 19.10 11.80 7.57
C LYS A 37 17.74 11.85 6.90
N ALA A 38 16.74 11.29 7.57
CA ALA A 38 15.37 11.36 7.09
C ALA A 38 14.88 12.82 6.97
N THR A 39 14.22 13.15 5.87
CA THR A 39 13.61 14.47 5.67
C THR A 39 12.32 14.61 6.48
N PRO A 40 11.82 15.83 6.72
CA PRO A 40 10.52 16.01 7.36
C PRO A 40 9.37 15.32 6.62
N THR A 41 9.40 15.30 5.28
CA THR A 41 8.37 14.66 4.46
C THR A 41 8.46 13.14 4.53
N GLU A 42 9.66 12.56 4.52
CA GLU A 42 9.84 11.12 4.75
C GLU A 42 9.28 10.72 6.12
N LEU A 43 9.60 11.47 7.18
CA LEU A 43 9.09 11.21 8.53
C LEU A 43 7.55 11.26 8.59
N GLN A 44 6.93 12.28 8.01
CA GLN A 44 5.47 12.41 7.97
C GLN A 44 4.81 11.23 7.25
N TRP A 45 5.36 10.80 6.12
CA TRP A 45 4.82 9.65 5.39
C TRP A 45 5.07 8.35 6.12
N ILE A 46 6.24 8.14 6.72
CA ILE A 46 6.51 6.99 7.59
C ILE A 46 5.46 6.93 8.71
N ASP A 47 5.13 8.06 9.35
CA ASP A 47 4.11 8.11 10.39
C ASP A 47 2.70 7.79 9.86
N VAL A 48 2.35 8.19 8.63
CA VAL A 48 1.09 7.74 7.99
C VAL A 48 1.05 6.21 7.88
N PHE A 49 2.14 5.57 7.47
CA PHE A 49 2.20 4.12 7.34
C PHE A 49 2.24 3.40 8.69
N LEU A 50 2.94 3.95 9.70
CA LEU A 50 2.89 3.44 11.08
C LEU A 50 1.47 3.46 11.64
N ASN A 51 0.76 4.57 11.44
CA ASN A 51 -0.63 4.73 11.88
C ASN A 51 -1.60 3.78 11.15
N SER A 52 -1.20 3.24 9.99
CA SER A 52 -2.00 2.22 9.29
C SER A 52 -1.90 0.83 9.94
N ILE A 53 -0.81 0.51 10.65
CA ILE A 53 -0.53 -0.83 11.19
C ILE A 53 -1.69 -1.41 12.00
N PRO A 54 -2.31 -0.68 12.97
CA PRO A 54 -3.39 -1.24 13.76
C PRO A 54 -4.59 -1.71 12.91
N SER A 55 -4.91 -0.97 11.85
CA SER A 55 -6.04 -1.30 10.97
C SER A 55 -5.76 -2.55 10.13
N PHE A 56 -4.53 -2.71 9.62
CA PHE A 56 -4.10 -3.87 8.87
C PHE A 56 -3.98 -5.11 9.77
N LYS A 57 -3.38 -4.96 10.95
CA LYS A 57 -3.31 -6.01 11.97
C LYS A 57 -4.70 -6.51 12.34
N LYS A 58 -5.63 -5.61 12.67
CA LYS A 58 -7.02 -5.96 13.01
C LYS A 58 -7.74 -6.68 11.88
N ARG A 59 -7.40 -6.38 10.63
CA ARG A 59 -7.98 -7.08 9.50
C ARG A 59 -7.37 -8.48 9.36
N ALA A 60 -6.05 -8.57 9.42
CA ALA A 60 -5.29 -9.80 9.32
C ALA A 60 -5.62 -10.81 10.43
N GLU A 61 -5.78 -10.37 11.68
CA GLU A 61 -6.08 -11.25 12.82
C GLU A 61 -7.43 -11.99 12.68
N THR A 62 -8.37 -11.41 11.91
CA THR A 62 -9.70 -11.97 11.66
C THR A 62 -9.77 -12.80 10.37
N ASP A 63 -8.66 -12.95 9.65
CA ASP A 63 -8.62 -13.74 8.42
C ASP A 63 -8.60 -15.23 8.73
N SER A 64 -9.79 -15.84 8.72
CA SER A 64 -9.98 -17.28 8.97
C SER A 64 -9.35 -18.19 7.91
N THR A 65 -8.83 -17.65 6.81
CA THR A 65 -8.16 -18.45 5.77
C THR A 65 -6.71 -18.75 6.08
N VAL A 66 -6.13 -18.09 7.10
CA VAL A 66 -4.74 -18.26 7.52
C VAL A 66 -4.69 -18.93 8.90
N PRO A 67 -3.97 -20.05 9.09
CA PRO A 67 -3.79 -20.66 10.40
C PRO A 67 -2.97 -19.76 11.32
N ASP A 68 -3.36 -19.67 12.59
CA ASP A 68 -2.74 -18.79 13.60
C ASP A 68 -2.72 -17.31 13.17
N ALA A 69 -3.78 -16.86 12.47
CA ALA A 69 -3.90 -15.49 11.97
C ALA A 69 -3.58 -14.39 13.02
N PRO A 70 -4.04 -14.48 14.29
CA PRO A 70 -3.67 -13.48 15.30
C PRO A 70 -2.16 -13.39 15.55
N LEU A 71 -1.47 -14.53 15.66
CA LEU A 71 -0.03 -14.57 15.89
C LEU A 71 0.74 -14.03 14.67
N ARG A 72 0.29 -14.35 13.46
CA ARG A 72 0.90 -13.85 12.22
C ARG A 72 0.64 -12.35 12.03
N ALA A 73 -0.53 -11.86 12.41
CA ALA A 73 -0.87 -10.44 12.38
C ALA A 73 0.01 -9.63 13.35
N GLU A 74 0.34 -10.19 14.53
CA GLU A 74 1.32 -9.59 15.44
C GLU A 74 2.72 -9.52 14.80
N LYS A 75 3.17 -10.62 14.18
CA LYS A 75 4.46 -10.65 13.46
C LYS A 75 4.50 -9.64 12.31
N PHE A 76 3.38 -9.43 11.61
CA PHE A 76 3.26 -8.38 10.60
C PHE A 76 3.48 -7.00 11.21
N ALA A 77 2.75 -6.69 12.28
CA ALA A 77 2.82 -5.38 12.93
C ALA A 77 4.23 -5.08 13.45
N GLN A 78 4.88 -6.08 14.05
CA GLN A 78 6.26 -5.97 14.51
C GLN A 78 7.22 -5.75 13.32
N ARG A 79 7.26 -6.67 12.36
CA ARG A 79 8.23 -6.61 11.24
C ARG A 79 8.09 -5.33 10.42
N TYR A 80 6.87 -4.92 10.12
CA TYR A 80 6.64 -3.71 9.34
C TYR A 80 6.92 -2.44 10.14
N GLY A 81 6.59 -2.43 11.45
CA GLY A 81 6.94 -1.34 12.35
C GLY A 81 8.45 -1.15 12.48
N ASP A 82 9.21 -2.23 12.65
CA ASP A 82 10.67 -2.19 12.77
C ASP A 82 11.33 -1.59 11.51
N ILE A 83 10.87 -2.01 10.32
CA ILE A 83 11.34 -1.47 9.03
C ILE A 83 11.08 0.03 8.92
N LEU A 84 9.89 0.48 9.33
CA LEU A 84 9.52 1.90 9.30
C LEU A 84 10.37 2.74 10.27
N GLU A 85 10.70 2.20 11.44
CA GLU A 85 11.60 2.85 12.40
C GLU A 85 13.06 2.85 11.93
N ASP A 86 13.48 1.83 11.18
CA ASP A 86 14.81 1.81 10.56
C ASP A 86 14.95 2.91 9.50
N PHE A 87 13.93 3.15 8.67
CA PHE A 87 13.93 4.26 7.71
C PHE A 87 14.08 5.64 8.38
N LYS A 88 13.57 5.82 9.60
CA LYS A 88 13.75 7.08 10.36
C LYS A 88 15.22 7.30 10.74
N LYS A 89 15.96 6.22 10.98
CA LYS A 89 17.37 6.24 11.40
C LYS A 89 18.31 6.28 10.20
N ASP A 90 18.02 5.50 9.16
CA ASP A 90 18.80 5.35 7.95
C ASP A 90 17.86 5.27 6.72
N PRO A 91 17.70 6.37 5.96
CA PRO A 91 16.85 6.38 4.78
C PRO A 91 17.24 5.36 3.72
N GLU A 92 18.53 4.98 3.62
CA GLU A 92 19.04 4.04 2.62
C GLU A 92 18.79 2.57 3.02
N SER A 93 18.32 2.31 4.24
CA SER A 93 17.95 0.97 4.69
C SER A 93 16.81 0.39 3.84
N HIS A 94 16.68 -0.95 3.82
CA HIS A 94 15.55 -1.65 3.19
C HIS A 94 15.26 -1.26 1.71
N GLY A 95 16.27 -0.76 0.99
CA GLY A 95 16.19 -0.34 -0.41
C GLY A 95 15.66 1.09 -0.63
N GLY A 96 15.76 1.96 0.38
CA GLY A 96 15.36 3.36 0.28
C GLY A 96 16.36 4.26 -0.47
N PRO A 97 16.17 5.59 -0.44
CA PRO A 97 15.21 6.36 0.36
C PRO A 97 13.73 6.02 0.10
N PRO A 98 12.85 6.09 1.12
CA PRO A 98 11.47 5.65 0.97
C PRO A 98 10.67 6.57 0.05
N ASP A 99 9.77 5.97 -0.72
CA ASP A 99 8.67 6.62 -1.41
C ASP A 99 7.35 5.87 -1.16
N GLY A 100 6.24 6.44 -1.63
CA GLY A 100 4.92 5.83 -1.41
C GLY A 100 4.78 4.43 -2.01
N VAL A 101 5.51 4.12 -3.10
CA VAL A 101 5.49 2.80 -3.74
C VAL A 101 6.27 1.79 -2.90
N LEU A 102 7.47 2.14 -2.44
CA LEU A 102 8.29 1.26 -1.61
C LEU A 102 7.61 0.93 -0.29
N LEU A 103 7.04 1.94 0.39
CA LEU A 103 6.31 1.74 1.65
C LEU A 103 5.11 0.81 1.46
N CYS A 104 4.33 0.99 0.39
CA CYS A 104 3.23 0.07 0.07
C CYS A 104 3.75 -1.34 -0.25
N ARG A 105 4.81 -1.47 -1.05
CA ARG A 105 5.37 -2.76 -1.46
C ARG A 105 5.84 -3.56 -0.26
N LEU A 106 6.60 -2.95 0.65
CA LEU A 106 7.10 -3.62 1.85
C LEU A 106 5.95 -4.13 2.74
N ARG A 107 4.89 -3.33 2.93
CA ARG A 107 3.69 -3.75 3.66
C ARG A 107 3.09 -5.02 3.06
N GLU A 108 2.87 -5.04 1.75
CA GLU A 108 2.25 -6.16 1.04
C GLU A 108 3.15 -7.40 1.03
N LEU A 109 4.47 -7.22 0.85
CA LEU A 109 5.43 -8.33 0.88
C LEU A 109 5.40 -9.06 2.23
N ILE A 110 5.45 -8.32 3.34
CA ILE A 110 5.44 -8.92 4.68
C ILE A 110 4.13 -9.67 4.94
N LEU A 111 2.98 -9.11 4.53
CA LEU A 111 1.69 -9.80 4.64
C LEU A 111 1.70 -11.11 3.85
N ARG A 112 2.20 -11.09 2.60
CA ARG A 112 2.26 -12.26 1.73
C ARG A 112 3.23 -13.32 2.24
N GLU A 113 4.40 -12.94 2.73
CA GLU A 113 5.37 -13.85 3.37
C GLU A 113 4.78 -14.54 4.59
N LEU A 114 3.91 -13.85 5.34
CA LEU A 114 3.18 -14.41 6.48
C LEU A 114 1.96 -15.25 6.06
N GLY A 115 1.71 -15.41 4.76
CA GLY A 115 0.64 -16.23 4.19
C GLY A 115 -0.69 -15.52 3.99
N PHE A 116 -0.76 -14.21 4.25
CA PHE A 116 -1.96 -13.42 3.95
C PHE A 116 -2.00 -13.09 2.46
N VAL A 117 -3.09 -13.47 1.79
CA VAL A 117 -3.29 -13.19 0.35
C VAL A 117 -4.21 -11.99 0.15
N ASP A 118 -5.32 -11.92 0.88
CA ASP A 118 -6.30 -10.84 0.76
C ASP A 118 -7.08 -10.65 2.08
N ILE A 119 -6.45 -9.96 3.04
CA ILE A 119 -7.04 -9.72 4.36
C ILE A 119 -8.37 -8.95 4.27
N PHE A 120 -8.61 -8.19 3.18
CA PHE A 120 -9.83 -7.40 2.98
C PHE A 120 -10.93 -8.14 2.18
N LYS A 121 -10.72 -9.39 1.77
CA LYS A 121 -11.66 -10.15 0.93
C LYS A 121 -13.09 -10.14 1.45
N LYS A 122 -13.28 -10.43 2.75
CA LYS A 122 -14.61 -10.49 3.38
C LYS A 122 -15.36 -9.17 3.29
N VAL A 123 -14.67 -8.05 3.49
CA VAL A 123 -15.26 -6.71 3.43
C VAL A 123 -15.57 -6.31 1.99
N LYS A 124 -14.71 -6.67 1.03
CA LYS A 124 -14.98 -6.46 -0.39
C LYS A 124 -16.25 -7.21 -0.81
N VAL A 125 -16.38 -8.48 -0.42
CA VAL A 125 -17.57 -9.30 -0.71
C VAL A 125 -18.82 -8.77 -0.02
N SER A 126 -18.74 -8.24 1.21
CA SER A 126 -19.94 -7.71 1.89
C SER A 126 -20.46 -6.40 1.27
N HIS A 127 -19.59 -5.58 0.67
CA HIS A 127 -20.00 -4.31 0.04
C HIS A 127 -20.57 -4.50 -1.37
N SER A 128 -20.11 -5.50 -2.13
CA SER A 128 -20.57 -5.69 -3.53
C SER A 128 -22.09 -5.88 -3.67
N PRO A 129 -22.79 -6.69 -2.85
CA PRO A 129 -24.24 -6.83 -2.94
C PRO A 129 -24.99 -5.53 -2.62
N SER A 130 -24.50 -4.75 -1.64
CA SER A 130 -25.09 -3.46 -1.29
C SER A 130 -25.00 -2.47 -2.46
N PHE A 131 -23.86 -2.43 -3.14
CA PHE A 131 -23.69 -1.62 -4.33
C PHE A 131 -24.63 -2.07 -5.46
N LEU A 132 -24.66 -3.36 -5.78
CA LEU A 132 -25.51 -3.91 -6.84
C LEU A 132 -27.00 -3.65 -6.58
N PHE A 133 -27.43 -3.69 -5.32
CA PHE A 133 -28.81 -3.40 -4.94
C PHE A 133 -29.21 -1.93 -5.20
N HIS A 134 -28.30 -0.99 -4.97
CA HIS A 134 -28.55 0.45 -5.16
C HIS A 134 -28.25 0.93 -6.59
N TYR A 135 -27.50 0.15 -7.37
CA TYR A 135 -27.05 0.53 -8.71
C TYR A 135 -28.18 0.96 -9.66
N PRO A 136 -29.33 0.27 -9.75
CA PRO A 136 -30.44 0.72 -10.60
C PRO A 136 -31.01 2.08 -10.19
N LYS A 137 -31.05 2.39 -8.89
CA LYS A 137 -31.52 3.70 -8.39
C LYS A 137 -30.54 4.81 -8.74
N ILE A 138 -29.23 4.53 -8.67
CA ILE A 138 -28.18 5.47 -9.08
C ILE A 138 -28.33 5.78 -10.57
N LEU A 139 -28.51 4.76 -11.42
CA LEU A 139 -28.72 4.95 -12.85
C LEU A 139 -29.98 5.77 -13.14
N SER A 140 -31.10 5.45 -12.48
CA SER A 140 -32.35 6.19 -12.63
C SER A 140 -32.19 7.67 -12.28
N PHE A 141 -31.46 7.99 -11.22
CA PHE A 141 -31.19 9.39 -10.84
C PHE A 141 -30.30 10.10 -11.87
N TYR A 142 -29.30 9.43 -12.41
CA TYR A 142 -28.43 10.01 -13.44
C TYR A 142 -29.20 10.31 -14.74
N PHE A 143 -30.03 9.37 -15.22
CA PHE A 143 -30.78 9.54 -16.48
C PHE A 143 -32.03 10.43 -16.38
N GLN A 144 -32.52 10.72 -15.17
CA GLN A 144 -33.61 11.69 -14.97
C GLN A 144 -33.12 13.15 -14.90
N ASN A 145 -31.81 13.36 -14.71
CA ASN A 145 -31.20 14.68 -14.56
C ASN A 145 -30.25 15.06 -15.72
N THR A 146 -30.35 14.35 -16.85
CA THR A 146 -29.70 14.65 -18.14
C THR A 146 -30.76 14.74 -19.22
#